data_AF-A0A9P6IZG9-F1
#
_entry.id   AF-A0A9P6IZG9-F1
#
_cell.length_a   1.000
_cell.length_b   1.000
_cell.length_c   1.000
_cell.angle_alpha   90.00
_cell.angle_beta   90.00
_cell.angle_gamma   90.00
#
_symmetry.space_group_name_H-M   'P 1'
#
loop_
_entity.id
_entity.type
_entity.pdbx_description
1 polymer ?
#
loop_
_entity_poly.entity_id
_entity_poly.type
_entity_poly.pdbx_seq_one_letter_code
_entity_poly.pdbx_strand_id
1 'polypeptide(L)'
;MNASFGDQYDVLLDGHSHTTYSDGRMTPETLLKWHIANGYNAVIVSDHNTILGGLATQKLAQEKYADKITVIPAMELTCCRLHMNLIGINETIDMAITKWPTDEQLKATIARTHELGGLAIINHIPWSNTTEYGYQLPRMQNHPSREALVEMGIDGFEVANGDTLDTLSLKFLQEHNLLLMTGTDVHYPDSTAYSWLILNTNNNRTAANIMAQLRARKTSFLFDPVGTQKMAYAPDSTKYYKTAPPTLLGQYFQMFWTDQTGMYSFMPEGGFCHQETVTIRWRLIGYFIGWILVGFLLFEAARLLVVGCCWGPFQRRRKYLRKKKYLDEEGRQRDDVEDPLHGFDREAHGRVD
;
A
#
# COMPACT_ATOMS: atom_id res chain seq x y z
N MET A 1 26.15 -12.06 -16.47
CA MET A 1 26.23 -10.66 -16.96
C MET A 1 27.06 -10.69 -18.23
N ASN A 2 26.53 -10.10 -19.31
CA ASN A 2 27.13 -10.14 -20.64
C ASN A 2 28.49 -9.41 -20.61
N ALA A 3 29.52 -9.98 -21.24
CA ALA A 3 30.90 -9.48 -21.19
C ALA A 3 31.10 -8.07 -21.78
N SER A 4 30.07 -7.50 -22.42
CA SER A 4 30.09 -6.18 -23.06
C SER A 4 29.68 -5.02 -22.15
N PHE A 5 29.06 -5.27 -20.98
CA PHE A 5 28.61 -4.17 -20.12
C PHE A 5 29.84 -3.38 -19.60
N GLY A 6 30.88 -4.08 -19.12
CA GLY A 6 32.09 -3.46 -18.56
C GLY A 6 32.95 -2.61 -19.51
N ASP A 7 32.78 -2.76 -20.83
CA ASP A 7 33.57 -2.01 -21.83
C ASP A 7 32.87 -0.72 -22.30
N GLN A 8 31.53 -0.64 -22.19
CA GLN A 8 30.74 0.49 -22.68
C GLN A 8 29.91 1.22 -21.62
N TYR A 9 29.47 0.56 -20.54
CA TYR A 9 28.63 1.13 -19.49
C TYR A 9 29.03 0.59 -18.11
N ASP A 10 29.32 1.47 -17.17
CA ASP A 10 29.70 1.09 -15.81
C ASP A 10 28.66 1.49 -14.76
N VAL A 11 27.66 2.30 -15.12
CA VAL A 11 26.61 2.76 -14.21
C VAL A 11 25.26 2.14 -14.59
N LEU A 12 24.57 1.62 -13.57
CA LEU A 12 23.18 1.17 -13.56
C LEU A 12 22.44 2.07 -12.56
N LEU A 13 21.76 3.09 -13.07
CA LEU A 13 21.12 4.16 -12.29
C LEU A 13 19.61 3.99 -12.28
N ASP A 14 19.00 4.11 -11.09
CA ASP A 14 17.59 4.43 -10.96
C ASP A 14 17.40 5.95 -10.90
N GLY A 15 16.61 6.51 -11.81
CA GLY A 15 16.40 7.95 -11.93
C GLY A 15 15.29 8.53 -11.07
N HIS A 16 14.50 7.72 -10.38
CA HIS A 16 13.31 8.17 -9.64
C HIS A 16 12.97 7.22 -8.50
N SER A 17 13.07 7.66 -7.24
CA SER A 17 12.76 6.81 -6.08
C SER A 17 12.38 7.60 -4.82
N HIS A 18 11.57 6.99 -3.95
CA HIS A 18 11.00 7.65 -2.76
C HIS A 18 11.40 6.93 -1.46
N THR A 19 11.57 7.70 -0.40
CA THR A 19 11.84 7.19 0.95
C THR A 19 10.66 7.50 1.89
N THR A 20 10.79 7.12 3.15
CA THR A 20 9.88 7.53 4.23
C THR A 20 9.89 9.04 4.53
N TYR A 21 10.64 9.87 3.80
CA TYR A 21 10.60 11.33 3.91
C TYR A 21 9.46 11.97 3.11
N SER A 22 8.87 11.26 2.14
CA SER A 22 7.54 11.56 1.59
C SER A 22 6.55 10.44 1.93
N ASP A 23 6.28 9.57 0.98
CA ASP A 23 5.24 8.54 0.98
C ASP A 23 5.78 7.15 0.62
N GLY A 24 7.09 7.07 0.31
CA GLY A 24 7.81 5.82 0.24
C GLY A 24 7.74 5.04 1.56
N ARG A 25 7.69 3.72 1.46
CA ARG A 25 7.58 2.79 2.59
C ARG A 25 8.92 2.22 3.04
N MET A 26 10.00 2.65 2.40
CA MET A 26 11.37 2.22 2.71
C MET A 26 12.15 3.36 3.36
N THR A 27 12.80 3.06 4.48
CA THR A 27 13.81 3.97 5.05
C THR A 27 14.96 4.17 4.05
N PRO A 28 15.75 5.25 4.14
CA PRO A 28 16.97 5.42 3.35
C PRO A 28 17.84 4.15 3.27
N GLU A 29 18.04 3.44 4.37
CA GLU A 29 18.86 2.22 4.38
C GLU A 29 18.19 1.05 3.63
N THR A 30 16.88 0.88 3.83
CA THR A 30 16.11 -0.16 3.14
C THR A 30 16.07 0.10 1.64
N LEU A 31 15.91 1.36 1.23
CA LEU A 31 15.90 1.78 -0.17
C LEU A 31 17.24 1.42 -0.85
N LEU A 32 18.38 1.74 -0.22
CA LEU A 32 19.70 1.38 -0.76
C LEU A 32 19.86 -0.14 -0.92
N LYS A 33 19.41 -0.93 0.06
CA LYS A 33 19.46 -2.40 0.00
C LYS A 33 18.60 -2.94 -1.14
N TRP A 34 17.40 -2.37 -1.35
CA TRP A 34 16.52 -2.73 -2.47
C TRP A 34 17.19 -2.43 -3.81
N HIS A 35 17.82 -1.27 -3.97
CA HIS A 35 18.53 -0.89 -5.20
C HIS A 35 19.71 -1.84 -5.50
N ILE A 36 20.55 -2.11 -4.51
CA ILE A 36 21.69 -3.03 -4.66
C ILE A 36 21.20 -4.44 -5.02
N ALA A 37 20.12 -4.91 -4.41
CA ALA A 37 19.53 -6.22 -4.70
C ALA A 37 18.98 -6.32 -6.13
N ASN A 38 18.51 -5.20 -6.70
CA ASN A 38 18.05 -5.09 -8.09
C ASN A 38 19.16 -4.72 -9.08
N GLY A 39 20.43 -4.75 -8.65
CA GLY A 39 21.59 -4.56 -9.51
C GLY A 39 21.96 -3.10 -9.80
N TYR A 40 21.26 -2.13 -9.19
CA TYR A 40 21.65 -0.73 -9.31
C TYR A 40 22.95 -0.46 -8.56
N ASN A 41 23.77 0.41 -9.15
CA ASN A 41 24.99 0.94 -8.53
C ASN A 41 25.00 2.47 -8.47
N ALA A 42 23.90 3.11 -8.90
CA ALA A 42 23.59 4.49 -8.60
C ALA A 42 22.08 4.67 -8.42
N VAL A 43 21.66 5.70 -7.66
CA VAL A 43 20.26 6.04 -7.43
C VAL A 43 20.07 7.55 -7.28
N ILE A 44 19.00 8.06 -7.88
CA ILE A 44 18.44 9.38 -7.58
C ILE A 44 17.29 9.20 -6.60
N VAL A 45 17.37 9.91 -5.47
CA VAL A 45 16.35 9.88 -4.41
C VAL A 45 15.63 11.22 -4.40
N SER A 46 14.34 11.19 -4.67
CA SER A 46 13.52 12.35 -5.07
C SER A 46 12.19 12.40 -4.31
N ASP A 47 12.23 12.45 -2.98
CA ASP A 47 11.00 12.58 -2.18
C ASP A 47 10.16 13.80 -2.59
N HIS A 48 8.84 13.69 -2.48
CA HIS A 48 7.90 14.74 -2.88
C HIS A 48 8.15 16.04 -2.11
N ASN A 49 8.40 17.12 -2.85
CA ASN A 49 8.52 18.49 -2.38
C ASN A 49 9.56 18.70 -1.26
N THR A 50 10.55 17.81 -1.15
CA THR A 50 11.62 17.89 -0.15
C THR A 50 12.89 17.16 -0.59
N ILE A 51 14.06 17.77 -0.36
CA ILE A 51 15.35 17.12 -0.63
C ILE A 51 15.87 16.27 0.55
N LEU A 52 15.18 16.31 1.70
CA LEU A 52 15.73 15.81 2.96
C LEU A 52 16.03 14.30 2.93
N GLY A 53 15.18 13.49 2.29
CA GLY A 53 15.44 12.06 2.17
C GLY A 53 16.58 11.74 1.21
N GLY A 54 16.74 12.53 0.13
CA GLY A 54 17.90 12.44 -0.76
C GLY A 54 19.23 12.75 -0.05
N LEU A 55 19.29 13.82 0.73
CA LEU A 55 20.47 14.18 1.53
C LEU A 55 20.79 13.13 2.61
N ALA A 56 19.77 12.66 3.31
CA ALA A 56 19.92 11.62 4.34
C ALA A 56 20.44 10.30 3.72
N THR A 57 19.90 9.92 2.57
CA THR A 57 20.32 8.70 1.85
C THR A 57 21.74 8.83 1.29
N GLN A 58 22.12 10.01 0.77
CA GLN A 58 23.48 10.24 0.30
C GLN A 58 24.50 10.12 1.41
N LYS A 59 24.27 10.77 2.55
CA LYS A 59 25.14 10.66 3.72
C LYS A 59 25.30 9.21 4.16
N LEU A 60 24.19 8.49 4.28
CA LEU A 60 24.19 7.07 4.66
C LEU A 60 24.97 6.19 3.68
N ALA A 61 24.80 6.42 2.38
CA ALA A 61 25.53 5.68 1.35
C ALA A 61 27.04 5.93 1.42
N GLN A 62 27.46 7.18 1.62
CA GLN A 62 28.88 7.52 1.81
C GLN A 62 29.47 6.85 3.05
N GLU A 63 28.70 6.72 4.14
CA GLU A 63 29.16 6.11 5.39
C GLU A 63 29.23 4.57 5.34
N LYS A 64 28.28 3.91 4.65
CA LYS A 64 28.09 2.45 4.76
C LYS A 64 28.15 1.67 3.44
N TYR A 65 28.02 2.34 2.30
CA TYR A 65 27.82 1.70 0.99
C TYR A 65 28.63 2.35 -0.15
N ALA A 66 29.70 3.11 0.17
CA ALA A 66 30.46 3.89 -0.80
C ALA A 66 31.12 3.06 -1.92
N ASP A 67 31.39 1.77 -1.66
CA ASP A 67 31.92 0.80 -2.61
C ASP A 67 30.84 0.14 -3.49
N LYS A 68 29.56 0.37 -3.21
CA LYS A 68 28.43 -0.35 -3.82
C LYS A 68 27.51 0.54 -4.64
N ILE A 69 27.13 1.70 -4.11
CA ILE A 69 26.10 2.54 -4.71
C ILE A 69 26.35 4.03 -4.49
N THR A 70 26.21 4.81 -5.56
CA THR A 70 26.28 6.27 -5.52
C THR A 70 24.89 6.89 -5.45
N VAL A 71 24.69 7.86 -4.55
CA VAL A 71 23.40 8.55 -4.40
C VAL A 71 23.51 9.99 -4.89
N ILE A 72 22.53 10.40 -5.68
CA ILE A 72 22.33 11.77 -6.14
C ILE A 72 21.05 12.30 -5.48
N PRO A 73 21.16 13.29 -4.57
CA PRO A 73 20.00 13.96 -3.99
C PRO A 73 19.18 14.67 -5.06
N ALA A 74 17.87 14.58 -4.93
CA ALA A 74 16.89 15.29 -5.73
C ALA A 74 15.66 15.60 -4.87
N MET A 75 14.72 16.33 -5.44
CA MET A 75 13.33 16.36 -4.98
C MET A 75 12.42 16.18 -6.18
N GLU A 76 11.27 15.55 -5.97
CA GLU A 76 10.20 15.59 -6.95
C GLU A 76 9.30 16.79 -6.64
N LEU A 77 9.28 17.80 -7.52
CA LEU A 77 8.24 18.81 -7.49
C LEU A 77 6.93 18.15 -7.93
N THR A 78 6.03 17.96 -6.98
CA THR A 78 4.76 17.28 -7.19
C THR A 78 3.62 18.25 -6.97
N CYS A 79 2.91 18.64 -8.03
CA CYS A 79 1.77 19.55 -7.95
C CYS A 79 0.62 19.04 -8.84
N CYS A 80 -0.55 19.70 -8.83
CA CYS A 80 -1.70 19.22 -9.60
C CYS A 80 -1.62 19.45 -11.12
N ARG A 81 -0.52 20.05 -11.59
CA ARG A 81 -0.24 20.24 -13.02
C ARG A 81 0.77 19.24 -13.57
N LEU A 82 1.79 18.90 -12.80
CA LEU A 82 2.89 18.05 -13.24
C LEU A 82 3.69 17.50 -12.07
N HIS A 83 4.49 16.50 -12.39
CA HIS A 83 5.54 15.94 -11.55
C HIS A 83 6.89 16.15 -12.25
N MET A 84 7.88 16.67 -11.53
CA MET A 84 9.19 17.03 -12.10
C MET A 84 10.31 16.78 -11.11
N ASN A 85 11.27 15.93 -11.46
CA ASN A 85 12.47 15.69 -10.68
C ASN A 85 13.48 16.82 -10.86
N LEU A 86 13.89 17.42 -9.74
CA LEU A 86 14.94 18.44 -9.63
C LEU A 86 16.19 17.77 -9.07
N ILE A 87 17.10 17.38 -9.97
CA ILE A 87 18.17 16.42 -9.69
C ILE A 87 19.49 17.13 -9.42
N GLY A 88 20.24 16.67 -8.43
CA GLY A 88 21.59 17.16 -8.15
C GLY A 88 21.61 18.54 -7.51
N ILE A 89 20.53 18.90 -6.81
CA ILE A 89 20.40 20.12 -6.01
C ILE A 89 20.87 19.88 -4.56
N ASN A 90 20.95 20.92 -3.74
CA ASN A 90 21.38 20.83 -2.33
C ASN A 90 20.42 21.54 -1.34
N GLU A 91 19.33 22.11 -1.83
CA GLU A 91 18.27 22.75 -1.06
C GLU A 91 16.90 22.43 -1.66
N THR A 92 15.83 22.51 -0.87
CA THR A 92 14.46 22.42 -1.39
C THR A 92 14.12 23.70 -2.14
N ILE A 93 13.57 23.57 -3.35
CA ILE A 93 13.12 24.71 -4.16
C ILE A 93 11.59 24.84 -4.01
N ASP A 94 11.13 25.96 -3.46
CA ASP A 94 9.75 26.11 -2.98
C ASP A 94 8.83 27.02 -3.83
N MET A 95 9.37 27.70 -4.84
CA MET A 95 8.62 28.69 -5.64
C MET A 95 7.37 28.14 -6.34
N ALA A 96 7.38 26.86 -6.70
CA ALA A 96 6.26 26.14 -7.31
C ALA A 96 5.61 25.12 -6.38
N ILE A 97 5.98 25.08 -5.09
CA ILE A 97 5.28 24.27 -4.07
C ILE A 97 3.96 24.99 -3.71
N THR A 98 3.05 24.96 -4.68
CA THR A 98 1.65 25.34 -4.55
C THR A 98 0.81 24.34 -5.35
N LYS A 99 -0.47 24.21 -5.03
CA LYS A 99 -1.34 23.24 -5.70
C LYS A 99 -1.44 23.44 -7.21
N TRP A 100 -1.51 24.68 -7.66
CA TRP A 100 -1.70 25.07 -9.06
C TRP A 100 -0.67 26.13 -9.47
N PRO A 101 0.61 25.76 -9.65
CA PRO A 101 1.63 26.73 -9.99
C PRO A 101 1.41 27.30 -11.39
N THR A 102 1.71 28.57 -11.56
CA THR A 102 1.74 29.23 -12.88
C THR A 102 2.94 28.76 -13.70
N ASP A 103 2.89 28.97 -15.02
CA ASP A 103 4.05 28.68 -15.90
C ASP A 103 5.30 29.45 -15.48
N GLU A 104 5.15 30.68 -15.00
CA GLU A 104 6.28 31.49 -14.51
C GLU A 104 6.91 30.92 -13.23
N GLN A 105 6.11 30.34 -12.33
CA GLN A 105 6.64 29.63 -11.15
C GLN A 105 7.38 28.34 -11.54
N LEU A 106 6.86 27.61 -12.53
CA LEU A 106 7.52 26.42 -13.05
C LEU A 106 8.86 26.79 -13.71
N LYS A 107 8.89 27.83 -14.56
CA LYS A 107 10.12 28.38 -15.16
C LYS A 107 11.12 28.83 -14.11
N ALA A 108 10.67 29.57 -13.09
CA ALA A 108 11.54 30.01 -12.00
C ALA A 108 12.15 28.82 -11.25
N THR A 109 11.36 27.76 -11.02
CA THR A 109 11.82 26.52 -10.38
C THR A 109 12.88 25.80 -11.21
N ILE A 110 12.68 25.71 -12.53
CA ILE A 110 13.68 25.15 -13.46
C ILE A 110 14.96 26.01 -13.45
N ALA A 111 14.82 27.34 -13.54
CA ALA A 111 15.96 28.25 -13.50
C ALA A 111 16.77 28.13 -12.20
N ARG A 112 16.10 28.06 -11.04
CA ARG A 112 16.77 27.84 -9.76
C ARG A 112 17.47 26.48 -9.70
N THR A 113 16.86 25.45 -10.29
CA THR A 113 17.49 24.13 -10.40
C THR A 113 18.81 24.23 -11.15
N HIS A 114 18.85 24.96 -12.27
CA HIS A 114 20.07 25.20 -13.04
C HIS A 114 21.10 26.07 -12.31
N GLU A 115 20.68 27.09 -11.56
CA GLU A 115 21.58 27.90 -10.71
C GLU A 115 22.32 27.07 -9.67
N LEU A 116 21.66 26.04 -9.12
CA LEU A 116 22.27 25.06 -8.22
C LEU A 116 23.12 24.01 -8.94
N GLY A 117 23.20 24.09 -10.28
CA GLY A 117 23.89 23.12 -11.13
C GLY A 117 23.10 21.84 -11.35
N GLY A 118 21.84 21.77 -10.96
CA GLY A 118 20.98 20.62 -11.12
C GLY A 118 20.41 20.45 -12.53
N LEU A 119 19.52 19.47 -12.68
CA LEU A 119 18.76 19.16 -13.90
C LEU A 119 17.28 19.03 -13.58
N ALA A 120 16.40 19.49 -14.47
CA ALA A 120 14.94 19.39 -14.34
C ALA A 120 14.38 18.38 -15.35
N ILE A 121 13.75 17.31 -14.86
CA ILE A 121 13.24 16.19 -15.67
C ILE A 121 11.75 16.01 -15.41
N ILE A 122 10.96 15.92 -16.48
CA ILE A 122 9.53 15.69 -16.37
C ILE A 122 9.24 14.20 -16.20
N ASN A 123 8.43 13.88 -15.19
CA ASN A 123 8.13 12.51 -14.79
C ASN A 123 6.90 11.97 -15.54
N HIS A 124 6.90 10.66 -15.76
CA HIS A 124 5.79 9.78 -16.17
C HIS A 124 4.57 10.44 -16.84
N ILE A 125 4.76 11.11 -17.99
CA ILE A 125 3.66 11.75 -18.74
C ILE A 125 2.49 10.79 -19.03
N PRO A 126 2.71 9.51 -19.41
CA PRO A 126 1.59 8.58 -19.61
C PRO A 126 0.73 8.45 -18.36
N TRP A 127 1.34 8.30 -17.18
CA TRP A 127 0.63 8.25 -15.92
C TRP A 127 -0.11 9.58 -15.68
N SER A 128 0.56 10.73 -15.84
CA SER A 128 -0.05 12.06 -15.62
C SER A 128 -1.28 12.33 -16.48
N ASN A 129 -1.30 11.82 -17.72
CA ASN A 129 -2.39 12.06 -18.68
C ASN A 129 -3.47 10.97 -18.69
N THR A 130 -3.30 9.87 -17.95
CA THR A 130 -4.34 8.84 -17.83
C THR A 130 -5.53 9.34 -17.00
N THR A 131 -6.73 8.82 -17.28
CA THR A 131 -7.96 9.17 -16.57
C THR A 131 -7.87 8.78 -15.10
N GLU A 132 -8.13 9.72 -14.21
CA GLU A 132 -8.16 9.48 -12.77
C GLU A 132 -9.35 8.61 -12.39
N TYR A 133 -9.12 7.61 -11.54
CA TYR A 133 -10.16 6.65 -11.19
C TYR A 133 -11.35 7.35 -10.51
N GLY A 134 -12.55 7.12 -11.04
CA GLY A 134 -13.76 7.76 -10.52
C GLY A 134 -14.05 9.14 -11.12
N TYR A 135 -13.14 9.68 -11.93
CA TYR A 135 -13.31 10.97 -12.61
C TYR A 135 -13.29 10.76 -14.13
N GLN A 136 -13.78 11.76 -14.86
CA GLN A 136 -13.67 11.82 -16.32
C GLN A 136 -12.62 12.88 -16.74
N LEU A 137 -11.58 13.02 -15.92
CA LEU A 137 -10.51 14.01 -16.05
C LEU A 137 -9.15 13.31 -15.94
N PRO A 138 -8.07 13.87 -16.53
CA PRO A 138 -6.72 13.36 -16.31
C PRO A 138 -6.30 13.45 -14.84
N ARG A 139 -5.32 12.62 -14.45
CA ARG A 139 -4.65 12.69 -13.14
C ARG A 139 -4.08 14.07 -12.85
N MET A 140 -3.36 14.63 -13.83
CA MET A 140 -2.84 15.99 -13.77
C MET A 140 -3.62 16.88 -14.72
N GLN A 141 -4.37 17.83 -14.15
CA GLN A 141 -5.17 18.74 -14.96
C GLN A 141 -4.27 19.90 -15.42
N ASN A 142 -4.45 20.34 -16.67
CA ASN A 142 -3.63 21.41 -17.26
C ASN A 142 -2.11 21.10 -17.27
N HIS A 143 -1.76 19.83 -17.48
CA HIS A 143 -0.38 19.41 -17.72
C HIS A 143 0.16 20.12 -18.97
N PRO A 144 1.30 20.83 -18.90
CA PRO A 144 1.88 21.49 -20.06
C PRO A 144 2.20 20.49 -21.20
N SER A 145 2.15 20.94 -22.46
CA SER A 145 2.61 20.12 -23.59
C SER A 145 4.13 19.94 -23.55
N ARG A 146 4.66 18.95 -24.28
CA ARG A 146 6.11 18.73 -24.35
C ARG A 146 6.85 19.94 -24.90
N GLU A 147 6.29 20.62 -25.88
CA GLU A 147 6.82 21.86 -26.46
C GLU A 147 6.85 22.98 -25.42
N ALA A 148 5.76 23.18 -24.69
CA ALA A 148 5.71 24.18 -23.62
C ALA A 148 6.74 23.89 -22.53
N LEU A 149 6.95 22.62 -22.16
CA LEU A 149 7.96 22.22 -21.18
C LEU A 149 9.38 22.53 -21.67
N VAL A 150 9.67 22.26 -22.95
CA VAL A 150 10.95 22.64 -23.58
C VAL A 150 11.16 24.15 -23.58
N GLU A 151 10.13 24.93 -23.90
CA GLU A 151 10.16 26.39 -23.82
C GLU A 151 10.39 26.90 -22.40
N MET A 152 9.91 26.17 -21.38
CA MET A 152 10.19 26.46 -19.97
C MET A 152 11.62 26.12 -19.54
N GLY A 153 12.36 25.36 -20.34
CA GLY A 153 13.77 25.04 -20.10
C GLY A 153 14.03 23.68 -19.45
N ILE A 154 13.12 22.71 -19.53
CA ILE A 154 13.40 21.34 -19.04
C ILE A 154 14.64 20.75 -19.71
N ASP A 155 15.31 19.83 -19.03
CA ASP A 155 16.49 19.15 -19.55
C ASP A 155 16.14 17.83 -20.26
N GLY A 156 15.04 17.19 -19.87
CA GLY A 156 14.70 15.86 -20.32
C GLY A 156 13.35 15.33 -19.84
N PHE A 157 13.07 14.08 -20.22
CA PHE A 157 11.86 13.36 -19.88
C PHE A 157 12.19 11.97 -19.35
N GLU A 158 11.41 11.52 -18.37
CA GLU A 158 11.33 10.12 -17.99
C GLU A 158 10.56 9.35 -19.07
N VAL A 159 11.27 8.50 -19.81
CA VAL A 159 10.68 7.69 -20.90
C VAL A 159 10.28 6.29 -20.46
N ALA A 160 10.78 5.82 -19.33
CA ALA A 160 10.31 4.60 -18.70
C ALA A 160 10.11 4.85 -17.21
N ASN A 161 8.91 4.62 -16.74
CA ASN A 161 8.50 4.73 -15.35
C ASN A 161 7.84 3.41 -14.94
N GLY A 162 8.41 2.73 -13.95
CA GLY A 162 8.00 1.36 -13.64
C GLY A 162 7.99 0.48 -14.90
N ASP A 163 6.87 -0.21 -15.14
CA ASP A 163 6.64 -1.08 -16.29
C ASP A 163 6.13 -0.35 -17.56
N THR A 164 6.04 0.98 -17.52
CA THR A 164 5.46 1.78 -18.60
C THR A 164 6.55 2.47 -19.43
N LEU A 165 6.61 2.16 -20.73
CA LEU A 165 7.50 2.81 -21.71
C LEU A 165 6.75 3.87 -22.53
N ASP A 166 7.12 5.15 -22.38
CA ASP A 166 6.62 6.28 -23.16
C ASP A 166 7.39 6.44 -24.48
N THR A 167 6.95 5.70 -25.51
CA THR A 167 7.54 5.79 -26.84
C THR A 167 7.37 7.17 -27.49
N LEU A 168 6.36 7.96 -27.09
CA LEU A 168 6.14 9.30 -27.65
C LEU A 168 7.17 10.29 -27.11
N SER A 169 7.43 10.28 -25.79
CA SER A 169 8.51 11.08 -25.20
C SER A 169 9.89 10.62 -25.68
N LEU A 170 10.09 9.31 -25.88
CA LEU A 170 11.34 8.78 -26.43
C LEU A 170 11.61 9.29 -27.85
N LYS A 171 10.59 9.34 -28.71
CA LYS A 171 10.75 9.93 -30.05
C LYS A 171 11.00 11.44 -29.96
N PHE A 172 10.22 12.13 -29.14
CA PHE A 172 10.33 13.58 -28.97
C PHE A 172 11.73 14.02 -28.49
N LEU A 173 12.30 13.35 -27.48
CA LEU A 173 13.64 13.72 -27.00
C LEU A 173 14.74 13.49 -28.03
N GLN A 174 14.57 12.55 -28.97
CA GLN A 174 15.53 12.29 -30.04
C GLN A 174 15.52 13.43 -31.07
N GLU A 175 14.33 13.94 -31.39
CA GLU A 175 14.13 15.05 -32.33
C GLU A 175 14.60 16.40 -31.73
N HIS A 176 14.53 16.55 -30.41
CA HIS A 176 14.89 17.79 -29.70
C HIS A 176 16.24 17.74 -28.97
N ASN A 177 16.99 16.64 -29.08
CA ASN A 177 18.28 16.41 -28.41
C ASN A 177 18.20 16.64 -26.88
N LEU A 178 17.19 16.07 -26.21
CA LEU A 178 16.98 16.21 -24.76
C LEU A 178 17.51 15.00 -23.98
N LEU A 179 17.68 15.15 -22.66
CA LEU A 179 18.12 14.06 -21.80
C LEU A 179 17.04 12.97 -21.69
N LEU A 180 17.45 11.73 -21.93
CA LEU A 180 16.66 10.54 -21.65
C LEU A 180 16.88 10.10 -20.20
N MET A 181 15.79 9.92 -19.45
CA MET A 181 15.78 9.37 -18.10
C MET A 181 14.85 8.16 -18.00
N THR A 182 15.13 7.27 -17.05
CA THR A 182 14.22 6.19 -16.63
C THR A 182 14.19 6.14 -15.11
N GLY A 183 13.08 5.70 -14.54
CA GLY A 183 12.91 5.60 -13.09
C GLY A 183 12.02 4.43 -12.70
N THR A 184 12.23 3.91 -11.50
CA THR A 184 11.32 2.90 -10.93
C THR A 184 10.11 3.55 -10.30
N ASP A 185 10.27 4.78 -9.79
CA ASP A 185 9.26 5.47 -8.99
C ASP A 185 8.82 4.60 -7.81
N VAL A 186 9.83 3.98 -7.19
CA VAL A 186 9.62 2.96 -6.17
C VAL A 186 9.14 3.59 -4.87
N HIS A 187 7.98 3.10 -4.43
CA HIS A 187 7.36 3.48 -3.17
C HIS A 187 7.27 2.31 -2.18
N TYR A 188 7.27 1.07 -2.65
CA TYR A 188 7.03 -0.10 -1.81
C TYR A 188 8.14 -1.15 -1.95
N PRO A 189 8.44 -1.92 -0.89
CA PRO A 189 9.49 -2.93 -0.94
C PRO A 189 9.17 -4.11 -1.88
N ASP A 190 7.89 -4.33 -2.21
CA ASP A 190 7.40 -5.33 -3.15
C ASP A 190 7.25 -4.79 -4.59
N SER A 191 7.72 -3.57 -4.86
CA SER A 191 7.86 -3.07 -6.23
C SER A 191 8.94 -3.84 -6.98
N THR A 192 8.74 -4.00 -8.29
CA THR A 192 9.67 -4.65 -9.22
C THR A 192 10.49 -3.60 -9.96
N ALA A 193 11.76 -3.88 -10.20
CA ALA A 193 12.60 -3.06 -11.07
C ALA A 193 12.43 -3.51 -12.53
N TYR A 194 12.03 -2.58 -13.40
CA TYR A 194 11.78 -2.84 -14.84
C TYR A 194 12.77 -2.11 -15.75
N SER A 195 13.42 -1.05 -15.27
CA SER A 195 14.28 -0.20 -16.09
C SER A 195 15.58 0.19 -15.37
N TRP A 196 16.66 0.33 -16.13
CA TRP A 196 17.95 0.83 -15.63
C TRP A 196 18.46 1.89 -16.60
N LEU A 197 18.73 3.10 -16.09
CA LEU A 197 19.43 4.11 -16.86
C LEU A 197 20.91 3.76 -16.88
N ILE A 198 21.50 3.70 -18.07
CA ILE A 198 22.89 3.25 -18.27
C ILE A 198 23.74 4.37 -18.84
N LEU A 199 24.93 4.55 -18.27
CA LEU A 199 25.89 5.57 -18.66
C LEU A 199 27.32 5.12 -18.36
N ASN A 200 28.30 5.82 -18.93
CA ASN A 200 29.72 5.50 -18.80
C ASN A 200 30.50 6.61 -18.09
N THR A 201 31.05 6.31 -16.92
CA THR A 201 31.90 7.19 -16.11
C THR A 201 33.37 6.79 -16.10
N ASN A 202 33.80 5.90 -17.01
CA ASN A 202 35.15 5.34 -17.08
C ASN A 202 35.60 4.75 -15.72
N ASN A 203 34.71 4.00 -15.06
CA ASN A 203 34.86 3.40 -13.74
C ASN A 203 35.00 4.39 -12.58
N ASN A 204 34.72 5.68 -12.78
CA ASN A 204 34.70 6.69 -11.73
C ASN A 204 33.26 7.16 -11.45
N ARG A 205 32.51 6.33 -10.72
CA ARG A 205 31.06 6.46 -10.47
C ARG A 205 30.70 7.50 -9.41
N THR A 206 31.49 8.56 -9.27
CA THR A 206 31.17 9.65 -8.35
C THR A 206 29.91 10.39 -8.80
N ALA A 207 29.17 10.98 -7.86
CA ALA A 207 27.96 11.75 -8.17
C ALA A 207 28.24 12.87 -9.18
N ALA A 208 29.39 13.53 -9.07
CA ALA A 208 29.82 14.58 -10.00
C ALA A 208 29.98 14.06 -11.45
N ASN A 209 30.61 12.89 -11.62
CA ASN A 209 30.80 12.29 -12.95
C ASN A 209 29.50 11.77 -13.55
N ILE A 210 28.63 11.18 -12.73
CA ILE A 210 27.30 10.76 -13.19
C ILE A 210 26.53 12.00 -13.66
N MET A 211 26.46 13.07 -12.85
CA MET A 211 25.83 14.33 -13.24
C MET A 211 26.46 14.93 -14.51
N ALA A 212 27.78 14.78 -14.72
CA ALA A 212 28.43 15.23 -15.94
C ALA A 212 27.95 14.45 -17.19
N GLN A 213 27.75 13.13 -17.09
CA GLN A 213 27.19 12.34 -18.19
C GLN A 213 25.71 12.66 -18.45
N LEU A 214 24.93 12.89 -17.40
CA LEU A 214 23.54 13.35 -17.52
C LEU A 214 23.47 14.69 -18.25
N ARG A 215 24.27 15.69 -17.84
CA ARG A 215 24.34 17.00 -18.54
C ARG A 215 24.80 16.86 -19.99
N ALA A 216 25.73 15.93 -20.26
CA ALA A 216 26.21 15.64 -21.61
C ALA A 216 25.21 14.81 -22.45
N ARG A 217 24.07 14.40 -21.88
CA ARG A 217 23.03 13.58 -22.53
C ARG A 217 23.58 12.24 -23.05
N LYS A 218 24.60 11.70 -22.37
CA LYS A 218 25.27 10.43 -22.69
C LYS A 218 24.64 9.28 -21.92
N THR A 219 23.34 9.11 -22.10
CA THR A 219 22.55 8.05 -21.45
C THR A 219 21.95 7.11 -22.48
N SER A 220 21.73 5.88 -22.05
CA SER A 220 20.84 4.91 -22.70
C SER A 220 20.07 4.19 -21.60
N PHE A 221 19.27 3.18 -21.92
CA PHE A 221 18.53 2.45 -20.91
C PHE A 221 18.39 0.96 -21.24
N LEU A 222 18.23 0.17 -20.20
CA LEU A 222 17.70 -1.19 -20.27
C LEU A 222 16.26 -1.14 -19.82
N PHE A 223 15.39 -1.87 -20.51
CA PHE A 223 13.99 -2.03 -20.13
C PHE A 223 13.58 -3.49 -20.32
N ASP A 224 13.10 -4.11 -19.24
CA ASP A 224 12.55 -5.45 -19.25
C ASP A 224 11.12 -5.39 -18.68
N PRO A 225 10.08 -5.56 -19.52
CA PRO A 225 8.70 -5.50 -19.05
C PRO A 225 8.31 -6.66 -18.13
N VAL A 226 9.13 -7.72 -18.04
CA VAL A 226 8.95 -8.79 -17.04
C VAL A 226 9.48 -8.37 -15.67
N GLY A 227 10.46 -7.46 -15.64
CA GLY A 227 11.09 -6.94 -14.44
C GLY A 227 11.90 -7.99 -13.66
N THR A 228 12.38 -7.60 -12.48
CA THR A 228 13.13 -8.50 -11.60
C THR A 228 12.27 -9.63 -11.02
N GLN A 229 12.54 -10.87 -11.45
CA GLN A 229 11.67 -12.02 -11.17
C GLN A 229 11.60 -12.48 -9.69
N LYS A 230 12.55 -12.07 -8.84
CA LYS A 230 12.59 -12.50 -7.43
C LYS A 230 12.06 -11.39 -6.52
N MET A 231 10.76 -11.41 -6.27
CA MET A 231 10.14 -10.60 -5.22
C MET A 231 10.10 -11.36 -3.89
N ALA A 232 10.50 -10.69 -2.81
CA ALA A 232 10.40 -11.23 -1.45
C ALA A 232 9.25 -10.55 -0.73
N TYR A 233 8.21 -11.30 -0.39
CA TYR A 233 7.13 -10.82 0.46
C TYR A 233 7.55 -10.92 1.93
N ALA A 234 7.24 -9.89 2.71
CA ALA A 234 7.48 -9.92 4.15
C ALA A 234 6.59 -11.01 4.80
N PRO A 235 7.10 -11.77 5.80
CA PRO A 235 6.29 -12.72 6.52
C PRO A 235 5.20 -12.01 7.35
N ASP A 236 4.05 -12.68 7.51
CA ASP A 236 2.96 -12.15 8.33
C ASP A 236 3.39 -11.92 9.79
N SER A 237 2.97 -10.78 10.34
CA SER A 237 3.21 -10.44 11.74
C SER A 237 2.11 -11.03 12.62
N THR A 238 2.43 -11.90 13.58
CA THR A 238 1.42 -12.41 14.53
C THR A 238 0.76 -11.31 15.37
N LYS A 239 1.42 -10.16 15.51
CA LYS A 239 0.84 -8.96 16.14
C LYS A 239 -0.28 -8.36 15.30
N TYR A 240 -0.20 -8.42 13.97
CA TYR A 240 -1.24 -7.94 13.07
C TYR A 240 -2.57 -8.65 13.36
N TYR A 241 -2.58 -9.97 13.51
CA TYR A 241 -3.82 -10.72 13.79
C TYR A 241 -4.48 -10.37 15.12
N LYS A 242 -3.74 -9.84 16.10
CA LYS A 242 -4.34 -9.38 17.37
C LYS A 242 -5.22 -8.16 17.19
N THR A 243 -4.86 -7.28 16.26
CA THR A 243 -5.57 -6.02 16.00
C THR A 243 -6.38 -6.05 14.72
N ALA A 244 -6.18 -7.05 13.85
CA ALA A 244 -6.83 -7.13 12.55
C ALA A 244 -8.36 -7.17 12.64
N PRO A 245 -9.02 -7.98 13.50
CA PRO A 245 -10.48 -8.07 13.50
C PRO A 245 -11.21 -6.71 13.66
N PRO A 246 -10.90 -5.86 14.66
CA PRO A 246 -11.56 -4.56 14.77
C PRO A 246 -11.20 -3.60 13.62
N THR A 247 -9.97 -3.66 13.08
CA THR A 247 -9.60 -2.81 11.93
C THR A 247 -10.28 -3.22 10.63
N LEU A 248 -10.40 -4.54 10.40
CA LEU A 248 -11.07 -5.10 9.23
C LEU A 248 -12.59 -4.88 9.29
N LEU A 249 -13.18 -4.81 10.51
CA LEU A 249 -14.59 -4.45 10.66
C LEU A 249 -14.87 -3.03 10.16
N GLY A 250 -13.98 -2.08 10.46
CA GLY A 250 -14.07 -0.71 9.90
C GLY A 250 -14.01 -0.72 8.37
N GLN A 251 -13.07 -1.46 7.78
CA GLN A 251 -12.96 -1.64 6.32
C GLN A 251 -14.20 -2.30 5.71
N TYR A 252 -14.82 -3.25 6.41
CA TYR A 252 -16.06 -3.87 5.96
C TYR A 252 -17.17 -2.82 5.81
N PHE A 253 -17.29 -1.89 6.76
CA PHE A 253 -18.28 -0.82 6.69
C PHE A 253 -17.99 0.24 5.61
N GLN A 254 -16.74 0.38 5.16
CA GLN A 254 -16.40 1.27 4.03
C GLN A 254 -17.15 0.90 2.74
N MET A 255 -17.73 -0.29 2.62
CA MET A 255 -18.58 -0.63 1.47
C MET A 255 -19.77 0.32 1.28
N PHE A 256 -20.23 1.02 2.33
CA PHE A 256 -21.43 1.87 2.29
C PHE A 256 -21.22 3.25 1.70
N TRP A 257 -19.98 3.66 1.50
CA TRP A 257 -19.69 4.91 0.82
C TRP A 257 -18.51 4.71 -0.13
N THR A 258 -18.43 5.56 -1.13
CA THR A 258 -17.18 5.78 -1.84
C THR A 258 -16.73 7.19 -1.49
N ASP A 259 -15.50 7.32 -1.01
CA ASP A 259 -14.82 8.60 -0.89
C ASP A 259 -13.84 8.72 -2.07
N GLN A 260 -14.11 9.66 -2.98
CA GLN A 260 -13.28 9.90 -4.14
C GLN A 260 -12.64 11.26 -3.98
N THR A 261 -11.32 11.26 -3.84
CA THR A 261 -10.51 12.45 -3.62
C THR A 261 -9.64 12.80 -4.82
N GLY A 262 -9.30 11.82 -5.67
CA GLY A 262 -8.33 11.98 -6.76
C GLY A 262 -6.88 11.97 -6.26
N MET A 263 -5.95 12.48 -7.06
CA MET A 263 -4.52 12.51 -6.70
C MET A 263 -4.25 13.50 -5.57
N TYR A 264 -3.51 13.07 -4.54
CA TYR A 264 -3.06 13.94 -3.46
C TYR A 264 -2.07 14.99 -3.99
N SER A 265 -2.18 16.23 -3.53
CA SER A 265 -1.37 17.33 -4.07
C SER A 265 0.07 17.35 -3.55
N PHE A 266 0.36 16.67 -2.44
CA PHE A 266 1.62 16.76 -1.69
C PHE A 266 2.04 18.18 -1.29
N MET A 267 1.08 19.10 -1.28
CA MET A 267 1.32 20.50 -0.98
C MET A 267 1.17 20.79 0.51
N PRO A 268 1.84 21.83 1.04
CA PRO A 268 1.66 22.29 2.40
C PRO A 268 0.21 22.66 2.74
N GLU A 269 -0.56 23.17 1.76
CA GLU A 269 -2.00 23.44 1.93
C GLU A 269 -2.85 22.16 1.99
N GLY A 270 -2.27 21.01 1.64
CA GLY A 270 -2.93 19.73 1.57
C GLY A 270 -3.97 19.60 0.44
N GLY A 271 -4.83 18.61 0.60
CA GLY A 271 -5.93 18.33 -0.33
C GLY A 271 -5.50 17.60 -1.61
N PHE A 272 -6.43 17.57 -2.58
CA PHE A 272 -6.32 16.72 -3.76
C PHE A 272 -6.58 17.50 -5.05
N CYS A 273 -6.06 17.00 -6.17
CA CYS A 273 -6.12 17.65 -7.47
C CYS A 273 -7.51 17.62 -8.11
N HIS A 274 -8.42 16.82 -7.57
CA HIS A 274 -9.81 16.72 -8.02
C HIS A 274 -10.76 17.21 -6.94
N GLN A 275 -11.99 17.49 -7.35
CA GLN A 275 -13.04 17.81 -6.39
C GLN A 275 -13.40 16.54 -5.61
N GLU A 276 -13.33 16.61 -4.28
CA GLU A 276 -13.75 15.52 -3.41
C GLU A 276 -15.25 15.25 -3.58
N THR A 277 -15.60 13.97 -3.75
CA THR A 277 -16.99 13.53 -3.82
C THR A 277 -17.22 12.32 -2.92
N VAL A 278 -18.19 12.44 -2.02
CA VAL A 278 -18.61 11.35 -1.14
C VAL A 278 -19.97 10.85 -1.63
N THR A 279 -19.99 9.58 -2.06
CA THR A 279 -21.22 8.93 -2.53
C THR A 279 -21.66 7.86 -1.55
N ILE A 280 -22.82 8.06 -0.91
CA ILE A 280 -23.42 7.05 -0.02
C ILE A 280 -24.22 6.03 -0.83
N ARG A 281 -23.94 4.75 -0.63
CA ARG A 281 -24.58 3.62 -1.32
C ARG A 281 -25.85 3.17 -0.57
N TRP A 282 -26.88 4.01 -0.57
CA TRP A 282 -28.14 3.76 0.16
C TRP A 282 -28.80 2.40 -0.12
N ARG A 283 -28.76 1.94 -1.37
CA ARG A 283 -29.29 0.62 -1.74
C ARG A 283 -28.55 -0.51 -1.03
N LEU A 284 -27.22 -0.41 -0.95
CA LEU A 284 -26.40 -1.42 -0.28
C LEU A 284 -26.67 -1.46 1.22
N ILE A 285 -26.83 -0.28 1.84
CA ILE A 285 -27.25 -0.17 3.25
C ILE A 285 -28.59 -0.87 3.47
N GLY A 286 -29.58 -0.62 2.59
CA GLY A 286 -30.88 -1.27 2.65
C GLY A 286 -30.79 -2.81 2.57
N TYR A 287 -30.02 -3.35 1.63
CA TYR A 287 -29.78 -4.79 1.53
C TYR A 287 -29.05 -5.35 2.74
N PHE A 288 -28.06 -4.64 3.28
CA PHE A 288 -27.33 -5.05 4.47
C PHE A 288 -28.27 -5.20 5.68
N ILE A 289 -29.13 -4.20 5.93
CA ILE A 289 -30.15 -4.27 7.00
C ILE A 289 -31.10 -5.45 6.74
N GLY A 290 -31.54 -5.62 5.49
CA GLY A 290 -32.37 -6.78 5.10
C GLY A 290 -31.73 -8.12 5.42
N TRP A 291 -30.43 -8.29 5.12
CA TRP A 291 -29.70 -9.52 5.44
C TRP A 291 -29.49 -9.73 6.95
N ILE A 292 -29.29 -8.66 7.73
CA ILE A 292 -29.29 -8.76 9.20
C ILE A 292 -30.63 -9.31 9.70
N LEU A 293 -31.74 -8.80 9.18
CA LEU A 293 -33.08 -9.27 9.56
C LEU A 293 -33.29 -10.74 9.18
N VAL A 294 -32.89 -11.15 7.97
CA VAL A 294 -32.95 -12.56 7.55
C VAL A 294 -32.10 -13.44 8.47
N GLY A 295 -30.87 -13.02 8.79
CA GLY A 295 -29.99 -13.75 9.71
C GLY A 295 -30.61 -13.89 11.10
N PHE A 296 -31.21 -12.82 11.63
CA PHE A 296 -31.91 -12.86 12.91
C PHE A 296 -33.11 -13.81 12.89
N LEU A 297 -33.93 -13.77 11.83
CA LEU A 297 -35.07 -14.68 11.67
C LEU A 297 -34.63 -16.15 11.57
N LEU A 298 -33.56 -16.44 10.84
CA LEU A 298 -32.99 -17.79 10.75
C LEU A 298 -32.45 -18.26 12.10
N PHE A 299 -31.78 -17.38 12.85
CA PHE A 299 -31.30 -17.68 14.20
C PHE A 299 -32.46 -18.00 15.14
N GLU A 300 -33.52 -17.18 15.14
CA GLU A 300 -34.72 -17.41 15.96
C GLU A 300 -35.44 -18.70 15.57
N ALA A 301 -35.54 -19.01 14.27
CA ALA A 301 -36.09 -20.28 13.80
C ALA A 301 -35.26 -21.48 14.29
N ALA A 302 -33.93 -21.42 14.19
CA ALA A 302 -33.04 -22.45 14.71
C ALA A 302 -33.15 -22.59 16.23
N ARG A 303 -33.23 -21.47 16.97
CA ARG A 303 -33.43 -21.45 18.42
C ARG A 303 -34.75 -22.13 18.80
N LEU A 304 -35.84 -21.83 18.09
CA LEU A 304 -37.14 -22.45 18.31
C LEU A 304 -37.11 -23.96 18.03
N LEU A 305 -36.42 -24.41 16.99
CA LEU A 305 -36.24 -25.84 16.71
C LEU A 305 -35.45 -26.53 17.84
N VAL A 306 -34.33 -25.96 18.29
CA VAL A 306 -33.52 -26.53 19.38
C VAL A 306 -34.32 -26.57 20.69
N VAL A 307 -35.02 -25.48 21.03
CA VAL A 307 -35.82 -25.42 22.26
C VAL A 307 -37.04 -26.35 22.16
N GLY A 308 -37.73 -26.36 21.03
CA GLY A 308 -38.96 -27.11 20.82
C GLY A 308 -38.77 -28.61 20.63
N CYS A 309 -37.74 -29.02 19.88
CA CYS A 309 -37.50 -30.41 19.52
C CYS A 309 -36.46 -31.11 20.41
N CYS A 310 -35.46 -30.39 20.93
CA CYS A 310 -34.44 -31.00 21.78
C CYS A 310 -34.71 -30.73 23.26
N TRP A 311 -34.81 -29.45 23.64
CA TRP A 311 -34.86 -29.06 25.05
C TRP A 311 -36.22 -29.36 25.71
N GLY A 312 -37.33 -29.08 25.03
CA GLY A 312 -38.69 -29.32 25.52
C GLY A 312 -38.96 -30.81 25.80
N PRO A 313 -38.72 -31.73 24.86
CA PRO A 313 -38.83 -33.16 25.07
C PRO A 313 -37.85 -33.68 26.14
N PHE A 314 -36.61 -33.18 26.16
CA PHE A 314 -35.66 -33.50 27.23
C PHE A 314 -36.19 -33.11 28.62
N GLN A 315 -36.72 -31.89 28.77
CA GLN A 315 -37.32 -31.45 30.04
C GLN A 315 -38.57 -32.26 30.42
N ARG A 316 -39.44 -32.59 29.46
CA ARG A 316 -40.62 -33.44 29.68
C ARG A 316 -40.21 -34.84 30.14
N ARG A 317 -39.25 -35.47 29.46
CA ARG A 317 -38.69 -36.78 29.84
C ARG A 317 -38.06 -36.73 31.23
N ARG A 318 -37.29 -35.69 31.54
CA ARG A 318 -36.67 -35.51 32.86
C ARG A 318 -37.71 -35.34 33.98
N LYS A 319 -38.79 -34.58 33.75
CA LYS A 319 -39.92 -34.45 34.69
C LYS A 319 -40.66 -35.78 34.86
N TYR A 320 -40.93 -36.49 33.77
CA TYR A 320 -41.56 -37.81 33.80
C TYR A 320 -40.72 -38.81 34.62
N LEU A 321 -39.42 -38.92 34.37
CA LEU A 321 -38.52 -39.81 35.10
C LEU A 321 -38.45 -39.48 36.59
N ARG A 322 -38.45 -38.18 36.97
CA ARG A 322 -38.54 -37.77 38.38
C ARG A 322 -39.85 -38.20 39.03
N LYS A 323 -40.98 -38.00 38.35
CA LYS A 323 -42.30 -38.39 38.86
C LYS A 323 -42.42 -39.90 38.99
N LYS A 324 -41.93 -40.65 37.99
CA LYS A 324 -41.88 -42.12 38.03
C LYS A 324 -41.05 -42.61 39.22
N LYS A 325 -39.86 -42.05 39.44
CA LYS A 325 -39.02 -42.39 40.59
C LYS A 325 -39.74 -42.17 41.93
N TYR A 326 -40.42 -41.03 42.10
CA TYR A 326 -41.23 -40.76 43.29
C TYR A 326 -42.35 -41.78 43.51
N LEU A 327 -43.07 -42.16 42.45
CA LEU A 327 -44.16 -43.14 42.55
C LEU A 327 -43.64 -44.56 42.80
N ASP A 328 -42.51 -44.94 42.19
CA ASP A 328 -41.86 -46.24 42.43
C ASP A 328 -41.34 -46.32 43.88
N GLU A 329 -40.86 -45.21 44.47
CA GLU A 329 -40.47 -45.12 45.88
C GLU A 329 -41.68 -45.19 46.85
N GLU A 330 -42.81 -44.54 46.52
CA GLU A 330 -44.07 -44.64 47.31
C GLU A 330 -44.72 -46.03 47.20
N GLY A 331 -44.67 -46.68 46.03
CA GLY A 331 -45.21 -48.02 45.82
C GLY A 331 -44.44 -49.08 46.61
N ARG A 332 -43.10 -48.98 46.64
CA ARG A 332 -42.25 -49.87 47.42
C ARG A 332 -42.52 -49.75 48.93
N GLN A 333 -42.79 -48.54 49.42
CA GLN A 333 -43.22 -48.30 50.80
C GLN A 333 -44.60 -48.88 51.15
N ARG A 334 -45.47 -49.15 50.17
CA ARG A 334 -46.77 -49.82 50.40
C ARG A 334 -46.65 -51.34 50.37
N ASP A 335 -45.85 -51.88 49.45
CA ASP A 335 -45.62 -53.33 49.36
C ASP A 335 -44.84 -53.87 50.57
N ASP A 336 -43.97 -53.06 51.19
CA ASP A 336 -43.26 -53.40 52.43
C ASP A 336 -44.17 -53.38 53.70
N VAL A 337 -45.46 -53.01 53.58
CA VAL A 337 -46.42 -52.93 54.71
C VAL A 337 -47.44 -54.10 54.71
N GLU A 338 -47.55 -54.89 53.64
CA GLU A 338 -48.56 -55.97 53.52
C GLU A 338 -48.08 -57.41 53.86
N ASP A 339 -46.92 -57.63 54.47
CA ASP A 339 -46.51 -58.95 55.00
C ASP A 339 -45.67 -58.75 56.29
N PRO A 340 -46.06 -59.21 57.52
CA PRO A 340 -46.59 -60.53 57.84
C PRO A 340 -47.71 -60.63 58.91
N LEU A 341 -48.64 -61.58 58.73
CA LEU A 341 -49.44 -62.15 59.85
C LEU A 341 -49.04 -63.61 60.07
N HIS A 342 -48.10 -63.83 60.99
CA HIS A 342 -47.80 -65.14 61.56
C HIS A 342 -48.04 -65.11 63.08
N GLY A 343 -48.90 -66.02 63.54
CA GLY A 343 -48.79 -66.68 64.85
C GLY A 343 -49.50 -66.02 66.03
N PHE A 344 -50.76 -66.39 66.26
CA PHE A 344 -51.34 -66.39 67.61
C PHE A 344 -51.27 -67.82 68.15
N ASP A 345 -50.51 -68.02 69.22
CA ASP A 345 -50.46 -69.27 69.97
C ASP A 345 -51.23 -69.14 71.30
N ARG A 346 -51.81 -70.26 71.73
CA ARG A 346 -52.77 -70.40 72.85
C ARG A 346 -52.08 -70.68 74.20
N GLU A 347 -52.93 -70.68 75.24
CA GLU A 347 -52.82 -71.37 76.56
C GLU A 347 -52.19 -70.55 77.71
N ALA A 348 -52.60 -70.68 78.99
CA ALA A 348 -53.77 -71.27 79.66
C ALA A 348 -53.71 -70.85 81.17
N HIS A 349 -54.82 -71.13 81.88
CA HIS A 349 -55.03 -71.12 83.35
C HIS A 349 -55.07 -69.76 84.05
N GLY A 350 -55.94 -69.46 85.03
CA GLY A 350 -56.95 -70.19 85.78
C GLY A 350 -57.17 -69.46 87.13
N ARG A 351 -58.40 -68.99 87.40
CA ARG A 351 -59.18 -68.88 88.68
C ARG A 351 -58.45 -69.11 90.04
N VAL A 352 -58.79 -68.50 91.18
CA VAL A 352 -60.04 -67.97 91.78
C VAL A 352 -59.66 -67.04 92.97
N ASP A 353 -60.61 -66.19 93.38
CA ASP A 353 -60.66 -65.26 94.55
C ASP A 353 -59.92 -63.93 94.44
#